data_AF-A0A8C3D2B7-F1
#
_entry.id   AF-A0A8C3D2B7-F1
#
_cell.length_a   1.000
_cell.length_b   1.000
_cell.length_c   1.000
_cell.angle_alpha   90.00
_cell.angle_beta   90.00
_cell.angle_gamma   90.00
#
_symmetry.space_group_name_H-M   'P 1'
#
loop_
_entity.id
_entity.type
_entity.pdbx_description
1 polymer ?
#
loop_
_entity_poly.entity_id
_entity_poly.type
_entity_poly.pdbx_seq_one_letter_code
_entity_poly.pdbx_strand_id
1 'polypeptide(L)'
;SDQEADLIERLDDLDLRNDCDVPDVPPSIDSTPEILRRALSGLSARWKNWWIRGILTLAMISVFFLIIYMGSFMLMLLVLSIQVKCFHEIITIGYRVYHSYDLPWFRSLSWYFLLCVNYFFYGETVADYFGTFVQRREQLQFLIRYHRFISFALYLAGFCMFVLSLVKKHYRLQFYMFAWTHVTLLITVTQSHLVIQNLFEGMIWFLVPISSVICNDIAAYIFGFFFGRTPLIKLSPKKTWEGFIGGGISTVVFGFIFSYFLAQHQYFVCPVEYKSETNRFVTECEPLELFQMKKYSVPLLLRAVLRWETVNMYPFQMHSIALSTFASLIGPFGGFFASGFKRAFKIKDFADTIPGHGGIMDRFDCQYLMATFVHVYITSFIRGPNPSKLLKQLLVLQPEQQLNVYKTLKSHLVEKGILQPSLRG
;
A
#
# COMPACT_ATOMS: atom_id res chain seq x y z
N SER A 1 -32.90 5.55 43.17
CA SER A 1 -32.21 5.97 41.94
C SER A 1 -30.87 6.60 42.21
N ASP A 2 -30.67 7.29 43.35
CA ASP A 2 -29.42 8.03 43.59
C ASP A 2 -28.23 7.15 43.98
N GLN A 3 -28.47 5.98 44.59
CA GLN A 3 -27.41 5.00 44.91
C GLN A 3 -26.87 4.24 43.69
N GLU A 4 -27.64 4.18 42.60
CA GLU A 4 -27.23 3.49 41.37
C GLU A 4 -26.46 4.44 40.44
N ALA A 5 -26.83 5.74 40.45
CA ALA A 5 -26.07 6.81 39.81
C ALA A 5 -24.69 6.99 40.47
N ASP A 6 -24.64 7.02 41.81
CA ASP A 6 -23.38 7.18 42.58
C ASP A 6 -22.44 5.97 42.44
N LEU A 7 -22.99 4.79 42.11
CA LEU A 7 -22.21 3.58 41.82
C LEU A 7 -21.64 3.59 40.39
N ILE A 8 -22.42 4.08 39.42
CA ILE A 8 -21.99 4.22 38.02
C ILE A 8 -20.93 5.32 37.89
N GLU A 9 -21.10 6.43 38.61
CA GLU A 9 -20.14 7.54 38.63
C GLU A 9 -18.82 7.12 39.30
N ARG A 10 -18.87 6.33 40.39
CA ARG A 10 -17.66 5.71 40.99
C ARG A 10 -17.02 4.64 40.10
N LEU A 11 -17.78 3.93 39.28
CA LEU A 11 -17.24 2.93 38.33
C LEU A 11 -16.57 3.61 37.12
N ASP A 12 -17.11 4.72 36.62
CA ASP A 12 -16.47 5.52 35.58
C ASP A 12 -15.23 6.27 36.11
N ASP A 13 -15.25 6.76 37.36
CA ASP A 13 -14.07 7.36 38.01
C ASP A 13 -12.95 6.33 38.29
N LEU A 14 -13.30 5.06 38.51
CA LEU A 14 -12.34 3.96 38.67
C LEU A 14 -11.73 3.53 37.33
N ASP A 15 -12.49 3.57 36.22
CA ASP A 15 -11.96 3.30 34.87
C ASP A 15 -11.13 4.47 34.34
N LEU A 16 -11.49 5.73 34.63
CA LEU A 16 -10.71 6.92 34.27
C LEU A 16 -9.35 6.98 34.98
N ARG A 17 -9.24 6.42 36.19
CA ARG A 17 -7.97 6.38 36.95
C ARG A 17 -6.97 5.34 36.44
N ASN A 18 -7.40 4.35 35.67
CA ASN A 18 -6.51 3.34 35.08
C ASN A 18 -5.95 3.73 33.70
N ASP A 19 -6.53 4.74 33.03
CA ASP A 19 -6.09 5.17 31.69
C ASP A 19 -4.77 5.98 31.69
N CYS A 20 -4.21 6.32 32.86
CA CYS A 20 -2.94 7.06 32.95
C CYS A 20 -1.69 6.17 33.09
N ASP A 21 -1.86 4.89 33.45
CA ASP A 21 -0.74 3.98 33.68
C ASP A 21 -0.70 2.89 32.63
N VAL A 22 -0.50 3.27 31.35
CA VAL A 22 0.07 2.32 30.37
C VAL A 22 1.40 1.84 30.96
N PRO A 23 1.52 0.56 31.37
CA PRO A 23 2.75 0.04 31.96
C PRO A 23 3.88 0.11 30.92
N ASP A 24 5.10 0.35 31.37
CA ASP A 24 6.26 0.36 30.47
C ASP A 24 6.35 -0.99 29.74
N VAL A 25 6.21 -0.95 28.41
CA VAL A 25 6.23 -2.14 27.57
C VAL A 25 7.62 -2.78 27.66
N PRO A 26 7.74 -4.07 28.05
CA PRO A 26 9.04 -4.72 28.15
C PRO A 26 9.75 -4.71 26.79
N PRO A 27 11.08 -4.46 26.76
CA PRO A 27 11.84 -4.38 25.51
C PRO A 27 11.78 -5.71 24.76
N SER A 28 11.74 -5.63 23.44
CA SER A 28 11.71 -6.80 22.57
C SER A 28 13.02 -7.59 22.60
N ILE A 29 12.92 -8.89 22.35
CA ILE A 29 14.02 -9.87 22.40
C ILE A 29 14.89 -9.69 21.15
N ASP A 30 16.22 -9.64 21.32
CA ASP A 30 17.21 -9.52 20.24
C ASP A 30 17.06 -10.65 19.21
N SER A 31 16.63 -10.31 18.01
CA SER A 31 16.33 -11.22 16.90
C SER A 31 17.52 -11.49 15.97
N THR A 32 18.74 -11.10 16.35
CA THR A 32 19.93 -11.22 15.49
C THR A 32 20.25 -12.69 15.14
N PRO A 33 20.41 -13.05 13.84
CA PRO A 33 20.77 -14.41 13.42
C PRO A 33 22.08 -14.89 14.05
N GLU A 34 22.09 -16.13 14.51
CA GLU A 34 23.19 -16.73 15.27
C GLU A 34 24.52 -16.76 14.48
N ILE A 35 24.43 -16.93 13.16
CA ILE A 35 25.56 -16.91 12.22
C ILE A 35 26.23 -15.52 12.21
N LEU A 36 25.44 -14.44 12.13
CA LEU A 36 25.96 -13.07 12.20
C LEU A 36 26.54 -12.76 13.58
N ARG A 37 25.92 -13.30 14.65
CA ARG A 37 26.39 -13.12 16.02
C ARG A 37 27.75 -13.74 16.26
N ARG A 38 28.02 -14.94 15.70
CA ARG A 38 29.32 -15.61 15.77
C ARG A 38 30.38 -14.89 14.94
N ALA A 39 30.05 -14.50 13.71
CA ALA A 39 30.97 -13.80 12.81
C ALA A 39 31.43 -12.43 13.34
N LEU A 40 30.58 -11.73 14.11
CA LEU A 40 30.85 -10.39 14.65
C LEU A 40 31.22 -10.40 16.14
N SER A 41 31.58 -11.56 16.70
CA SER A 41 31.84 -11.74 18.14
C SER A 41 33.07 -10.98 18.66
N GLY A 42 34.05 -10.69 17.80
CA GLY A 42 35.27 -9.95 18.15
C GLY A 42 35.19 -8.42 18.04
N LEU A 43 34.04 -7.86 17.66
CA LEU A 43 33.86 -6.42 17.44
C LEU A 43 33.14 -5.74 18.60
N SER A 44 33.52 -4.50 18.90
CA SER A 44 32.77 -3.67 19.86
C SER A 44 31.29 -3.52 19.46
N ALA A 45 30.40 -3.34 20.43
CA ALA A 45 28.95 -3.28 20.20
C ALA A 45 28.52 -2.25 19.14
N ARG A 46 29.22 -1.12 19.05
CA ARG A 46 28.96 -0.10 18.02
C ARG A 46 29.27 -0.59 16.61
N TRP A 47 30.45 -1.17 16.41
CA TRP A 47 30.88 -1.71 15.12
C TRP A 47 30.05 -2.92 14.70
N LYS A 48 29.69 -3.79 15.66
CA LYS A 48 28.76 -4.90 15.43
C LYS A 48 27.40 -4.42 14.90
N ASN A 49 26.80 -3.40 15.52
CA ASN A 49 25.53 -2.84 15.06
C ASN A 49 25.64 -2.15 13.70
N TRP A 50 26.74 -1.47 13.41
CA TRP A 50 26.99 -0.85 12.09
C TRP A 50 27.06 -1.91 10.99
N TRP A 51 27.82 -2.98 11.21
CA TRP A 51 27.94 -4.10 10.26
C TRP A 51 26.63 -4.87 10.08
N ILE A 52 25.91 -5.17 11.16
CA ILE A 52 24.58 -5.81 11.09
C ILE A 52 23.65 -4.98 10.19
N ARG A 53 23.61 -3.65 10.42
CA ARG A 53 22.76 -2.75 9.64
C ARG A 53 23.18 -2.71 8.17
N GLY A 54 24.47 -2.60 7.89
CA GLY A 54 25.00 -2.55 6.52
C GLY A 54 24.71 -3.83 5.74
N ILE A 55 25.03 -5.00 6.31
CA ILE A 55 24.83 -6.30 5.66
C ILE A 55 23.34 -6.55 5.41
N LEU A 56 22.48 -6.31 6.41
CA LEU A 56 21.04 -6.51 6.23
C LEU A 56 20.45 -5.54 5.21
N THR A 57 20.94 -4.29 5.14
CA THR A 57 20.49 -3.34 4.12
C THR A 57 20.84 -3.82 2.71
N LEU A 58 22.09 -4.29 2.51
CA LEU A 58 22.51 -4.82 1.21
C LEU A 58 21.72 -6.07 0.84
N ALA A 59 21.47 -6.96 1.80
CA ALA A 59 20.65 -8.15 1.59
C ALA A 59 19.20 -7.78 1.21
N MET A 60 18.57 -6.84 1.90
CA MET A 60 17.21 -6.38 1.59
C MET A 60 17.12 -5.78 0.18
N ILE A 61 18.09 -4.94 -0.20
CA ILE A 61 18.14 -4.34 -1.55
C ILE A 61 18.32 -5.43 -2.61
N SER A 62 19.25 -6.37 -2.39
CA SER A 62 19.50 -7.47 -3.34
C SER A 62 18.27 -8.36 -3.52
N VAL A 63 17.58 -8.70 -2.42
CA VAL A 63 16.34 -9.48 -2.46
C VAL A 63 15.24 -8.71 -3.19
N PHE A 64 15.12 -7.41 -2.98
CA PHE A 64 14.12 -6.59 -3.67
C PHE A 64 14.35 -6.56 -5.19
N PHE A 65 15.58 -6.36 -5.66
CA PHE A 65 15.89 -6.43 -7.08
C PHE A 65 15.67 -7.83 -7.68
N LEU A 66 15.98 -8.89 -6.93
CA LEU A 66 15.69 -10.26 -7.35
C LEU A 66 14.18 -10.49 -7.50
N ILE A 67 13.36 -9.97 -6.58
CA ILE A 67 11.90 -10.06 -6.65
C ILE A 67 11.36 -9.28 -7.84
N ILE A 68 11.88 -8.07 -8.08
CA ILE A 68 11.52 -7.29 -9.28
C ILE A 68 11.83 -8.10 -10.53
N TYR A 69 13.01 -8.72 -10.62
CA TYR A 69 13.40 -9.55 -11.76
C TYR A 69 12.49 -10.77 -11.98
N MET A 70 12.00 -11.37 -10.90
CA MET A 70 11.03 -12.48 -10.98
C MET A 70 9.62 -12.06 -11.42
N GLY A 71 9.35 -10.75 -11.48
CA GLY A 71 8.12 -10.18 -12.05
C GLY A 71 7.01 -9.86 -11.06
N SER A 72 5.93 -9.30 -11.60
CA SER A 72 4.82 -8.70 -10.84
C SER A 72 4.13 -9.67 -9.88
N PHE A 73 4.08 -10.97 -10.20
CA PHE A 73 3.49 -11.96 -9.30
C PHE A 73 4.31 -12.11 -8.01
N MET A 74 5.65 -12.11 -8.09
CA MET A 74 6.49 -12.16 -6.89
C MET A 74 6.42 -10.86 -6.08
N LEU A 75 6.28 -9.72 -6.75
CA LEU A 75 5.99 -8.44 -6.09
C LEU A 75 4.65 -8.46 -5.34
N MET A 76 3.61 -9.05 -5.92
CA MET A 76 2.33 -9.25 -5.23
C MET A 76 2.49 -10.09 -3.97
N LEU A 77 3.22 -11.22 -4.05
CA LEU A 77 3.50 -12.07 -2.88
C LEU A 77 4.32 -11.34 -1.81
N LEU A 78 5.27 -10.50 -2.22
CA LEU A 78 6.02 -9.65 -1.30
C LEU A 78 5.10 -8.67 -0.57
N VAL A 79 4.20 -7.98 -1.29
CA VAL A 79 3.25 -7.03 -0.69
C VAL A 79 2.31 -7.73 0.29
N LEU A 80 1.78 -8.91 -0.07
CA LEU A 80 0.96 -9.74 0.83
C LEU A 80 1.74 -10.18 2.08
N SER A 81 3.02 -10.55 1.92
CA SER A 81 3.87 -10.96 3.03
C SER A 81 4.15 -9.80 3.99
N ILE A 82 4.43 -8.61 3.45
CA ILE A 82 4.59 -7.37 4.23
C ILE A 82 3.30 -7.04 4.97
N GLN A 83 2.15 -7.10 4.29
CA GLN A 83 0.83 -6.85 4.88
C GLN A 83 0.58 -7.75 6.09
N VAL A 84 0.76 -9.07 5.94
CA VAL A 84 0.55 -10.04 7.03
C VAL A 84 1.47 -9.74 8.22
N LYS A 85 2.72 -9.36 7.95
CA LYS A 85 3.68 -9.00 9.00
C LYS A 85 3.32 -7.69 9.70
N CYS A 86 2.97 -6.64 8.97
CA CYS A 86 2.50 -5.38 9.55
C CYS A 86 1.24 -5.57 10.42
N PHE A 87 0.28 -6.38 9.93
CA PHE A 87 -0.91 -6.74 10.69
C PHE A 87 -0.53 -7.43 12.01
N HIS A 88 0.34 -8.43 11.95
CA HIS A 88 0.83 -9.13 13.12
C HIS A 88 1.53 -8.19 14.13
N GLU A 89 2.36 -7.25 13.66
CA GLU A 89 3.05 -6.28 14.53
C GLU A 89 2.05 -5.38 15.27
N ILE A 90 1.09 -4.75 14.57
CA ILE A 90 0.09 -3.87 15.21
C ILE A 90 -0.81 -4.65 16.18
N ILE A 91 -1.30 -5.82 15.75
CA ILE A 91 -2.15 -6.66 16.59
C ILE A 91 -1.40 -7.08 17.87
N THR A 92 -0.12 -7.44 17.77
CA THR A 92 0.73 -7.80 18.91
C THR A 92 0.90 -6.65 19.90
N ILE A 93 0.99 -5.40 19.43
CA ILE A 93 1.03 -4.24 20.31
C ILE A 93 -0.28 -4.12 21.10
N GLY A 94 -1.42 -4.24 20.42
CA GLY A 94 -2.73 -4.24 21.08
C GLY A 94 -2.77 -5.26 22.22
N TYR A 95 -2.36 -6.51 21.94
CA TYR A 95 -2.27 -7.57 22.95
C TYR A 95 -1.43 -7.20 24.17
N ARG A 96 -0.25 -6.59 23.95
CA ARG A 96 0.66 -6.22 25.04
C ARG A 96 0.12 -5.05 25.86
N VAL A 97 -0.45 -4.05 25.21
CA VAL A 97 -0.97 -2.85 25.89
C VAL A 97 -2.15 -3.22 26.79
N TYR A 98 -3.13 -3.95 26.26
CA TYR A 98 -4.34 -4.26 27.01
C TYR A 98 -4.28 -5.57 27.83
N HIS A 99 -3.09 -6.19 27.98
CA HIS A 99 -2.86 -7.36 28.83
C HIS A 99 -3.87 -8.50 28.66
N SER A 100 -4.31 -8.77 27.43
CA SER A 100 -5.42 -9.70 27.15
C SER A 100 -5.02 -11.19 27.11
N TYR A 101 -4.03 -11.59 27.92
CA TYR A 101 -3.51 -12.96 27.96
C TYR A 101 -4.57 -14.00 28.35
N ASP A 102 -5.63 -13.59 29.04
CA ASP A 102 -6.71 -14.45 29.53
C ASP A 102 -7.85 -14.69 28.52
N LEU A 103 -7.76 -14.14 27.29
CA LEU A 103 -8.80 -14.29 26.25
C LEU A 103 -8.35 -15.26 25.13
N PRO A 104 -8.66 -16.57 25.23
CA PRO A 104 -8.08 -17.60 24.35
C PRO A 104 -8.47 -17.50 22.87
N TRP A 105 -9.61 -16.89 22.55
CA TRP A 105 -10.15 -16.86 21.18
C TRP A 105 -9.83 -15.60 20.38
N PHE A 106 -9.40 -14.51 21.03
CA PHE A 106 -9.28 -13.23 20.35
C PHE A 106 -8.19 -13.24 19.27
N ARG A 107 -7.10 -13.99 19.46
CA ARG A 107 -6.03 -14.16 18.46
C ARG A 107 -6.52 -14.87 17.22
N SER A 108 -7.16 -16.02 17.41
CA SER A 108 -7.72 -16.81 16.31
C SER A 108 -8.77 -16.02 15.54
N LEU A 109 -9.59 -15.24 16.24
CA LEU A 109 -10.61 -14.39 15.64
C LEU A 109 -10.01 -13.25 14.80
N SER A 110 -8.93 -12.62 15.27
CA SER A 110 -8.24 -11.56 14.51
C SER A 110 -7.62 -12.09 13.21
N TRP A 111 -7.00 -13.28 13.27
CA TRP A 111 -6.50 -13.96 12.08
C TRP A 111 -7.62 -14.42 11.14
N TYR A 112 -8.76 -14.84 11.68
CA TYR A 112 -9.96 -15.16 10.88
C TYR A 112 -10.44 -13.95 10.08
N PHE A 113 -10.58 -12.78 10.73
CA PHE A 113 -10.97 -11.56 10.02
C PHE A 113 -9.94 -11.13 8.98
N LEU A 114 -8.63 -11.32 9.25
CA LEU A 114 -7.60 -11.10 8.24
C LEU A 114 -7.86 -11.96 7.00
N LEU A 115 -8.06 -13.27 7.16
CA LEU A 115 -8.35 -14.16 6.02
C LEU A 115 -9.63 -13.77 5.29
N CYS A 116 -10.69 -13.42 6.03
CA CYS A 116 -11.96 -13.00 5.45
C CYS A 116 -11.82 -11.73 4.58
N VAL A 117 -11.15 -10.70 5.10
CA VAL A 117 -10.98 -9.42 4.39
C VAL A 117 -10.00 -9.58 3.22
N ASN A 118 -8.95 -10.39 3.36
CA ASN A 118 -8.07 -10.74 2.24
C ASN A 118 -8.85 -11.46 1.14
N TYR A 119 -9.68 -12.45 1.49
CA TYR A 119 -10.51 -13.14 0.51
C TYR A 119 -11.37 -12.13 -0.25
N PHE A 120 -12.09 -11.25 0.44
CA PHE A 120 -12.94 -10.23 -0.19
C PHE A 120 -12.19 -9.36 -1.22
N PHE A 121 -11.10 -8.69 -0.82
CA PHE A 121 -10.37 -7.75 -1.69
C PHE A 121 -9.56 -8.46 -2.80
N TYR A 122 -8.84 -9.53 -2.46
CA TYR A 122 -7.97 -10.21 -3.42
C TYR A 122 -8.75 -11.17 -4.33
N GLY A 123 -9.88 -11.73 -3.89
CA GLY A 123 -10.74 -12.55 -4.74
C GLY A 123 -11.29 -11.76 -5.92
N GLU A 124 -11.68 -10.49 -5.71
CA GLU A 124 -12.13 -9.60 -6.80
C GLU A 124 -10.98 -9.25 -7.75
N THR A 125 -9.80 -8.91 -7.19
CA THR A 125 -8.60 -8.65 -8.00
C THR A 125 -8.23 -9.87 -8.84
N VAL A 126 -8.27 -11.07 -8.24
CA VAL A 126 -7.96 -12.31 -8.95
C VAL A 126 -8.99 -12.61 -10.02
N ALA A 127 -10.27 -12.35 -9.78
CA ALA A 127 -11.31 -12.50 -10.78
C ALA A 127 -11.12 -11.54 -11.96
N ASP A 128 -10.74 -10.29 -11.70
CA ASP A 128 -10.56 -9.25 -12.72
C ASP A 128 -9.33 -9.52 -13.61
N TYR A 129 -8.19 -9.87 -13.03
CA TYR A 129 -6.93 -10.06 -13.78
C TYR A 129 -6.69 -11.50 -14.23
N PHE A 130 -7.27 -12.50 -13.54
CA PHE A 130 -7.03 -13.93 -13.79
C PHE A 130 -8.30 -14.72 -14.11
N GLY A 131 -9.41 -14.04 -14.44
CA GLY A 131 -10.70 -14.69 -14.72
C GLY A 131 -10.62 -15.82 -15.76
N THR A 132 -9.79 -15.68 -16.80
CA THR A 132 -9.59 -16.70 -17.84
C THR A 132 -8.90 -17.97 -17.32
N PHE A 133 -7.90 -17.81 -16.44
CA PHE A 133 -7.23 -18.94 -15.78
C PHE A 133 -8.20 -19.70 -14.89
N VAL A 134 -8.95 -18.95 -14.06
CA VAL A 134 -9.80 -19.54 -13.03
C VAL A 134 -11.06 -20.18 -13.63
N GLN A 135 -11.60 -19.62 -14.72
CA GLN A 135 -12.72 -20.21 -15.46
C GLN A 135 -12.41 -21.59 -16.05
N ARG A 136 -11.14 -21.99 -16.18
CA ARG A 136 -10.79 -23.32 -16.69
C ARG A 136 -10.99 -24.45 -15.66
N ARG A 137 -11.15 -24.11 -14.38
CA ARG A 137 -11.29 -25.08 -13.28
C ARG A 137 -12.68 -24.97 -12.65
N GLU A 138 -13.53 -25.98 -12.84
CA GLU A 138 -14.91 -26.00 -12.33
C GLU A 138 -15.00 -25.69 -10.82
N GLN A 139 -14.09 -26.25 -10.01
CA GLN A 139 -14.05 -26.02 -8.56
C GLN A 139 -13.85 -24.53 -8.18
N LEU A 140 -13.05 -23.80 -8.97
CA LEU A 140 -12.77 -22.40 -8.69
C LEU A 140 -13.81 -21.45 -9.29
N GLN A 141 -14.58 -21.89 -10.29
CA GLN A 141 -15.68 -21.11 -10.84
C GLN A 141 -16.75 -20.78 -9.79
N PHE A 142 -17.09 -21.75 -8.94
CA PHE A 142 -18.05 -21.53 -7.85
C PHE A 142 -17.60 -20.40 -6.92
N LEU A 143 -16.32 -20.41 -6.52
CA LEU A 143 -15.74 -19.41 -5.63
C LEU A 143 -15.78 -18.00 -6.22
N ILE A 144 -15.51 -17.84 -7.52
CA ILE A 144 -15.60 -16.53 -8.19
C ILE A 144 -17.06 -16.09 -8.37
N ARG A 145 -17.93 -17.00 -8.83
CA ARG A 145 -19.35 -16.71 -9.12
C ARG A 145 -20.07 -16.18 -7.89
N TYR A 146 -19.83 -16.81 -6.73
CA TYR A 146 -20.46 -16.46 -5.46
C TYR A 146 -19.54 -15.69 -4.52
N HIS A 147 -18.43 -15.14 -5.02
CA HIS A 147 -17.39 -14.48 -4.24
C HIS A 147 -17.91 -13.48 -3.20
N ARG A 148 -18.79 -12.56 -3.63
CA ARG A 148 -19.36 -11.52 -2.76
C ARG A 148 -20.24 -12.11 -1.65
N PHE A 149 -21.04 -13.12 -1.99
CA PHE A 149 -21.93 -13.77 -1.04
C PHE A 149 -21.14 -14.61 -0.03
N ILE A 150 -20.14 -15.38 -0.49
CA ILE A 150 -19.24 -16.14 0.38
C ILE A 150 -18.49 -15.19 1.33
N SER A 151 -17.96 -14.08 0.80
CA SER A 151 -17.27 -13.06 1.62
C SER A 151 -18.19 -12.48 2.70
N PHE A 152 -19.43 -12.15 2.35
CA PHE A 152 -20.44 -11.67 3.30
C PHE A 152 -20.75 -12.72 4.38
N ALA A 153 -20.95 -13.98 3.99
CA ALA A 153 -21.24 -15.08 4.90
C ALA A 153 -20.06 -15.37 5.86
N LEU A 154 -18.82 -15.34 5.37
CA LEU A 154 -17.62 -15.48 6.19
C LEU A 154 -17.51 -14.33 7.21
N TYR A 155 -17.73 -13.08 6.77
CA TYR A 155 -17.69 -11.95 7.69
C TYR A 155 -18.77 -12.07 8.78
N LEU A 156 -19.99 -12.42 8.40
CA LEU A 156 -21.10 -12.62 9.34
C LEU A 156 -20.83 -13.77 10.32
N ALA A 157 -20.23 -14.87 9.87
CA ALA A 157 -19.81 -15.95 10.74
C ALA A 157 -18.75 -15.47 11.76
N GLY A 158 -17.77 -14.67 11.32
CA GLY A 158 -16.80 -14.01 12.21
C GLY A 158 -17.45 -13.11 13.25
N PHE A 159 -18.43 -12.32 12.84
CA PHE A 159 -19.20 -11.47 13.73
C PHE A 159 -20.00 -12.27 14.76
N CYS A 160 -20.69 -13.34 14.34
CA CYS A 160 -21.37 -14.25 15.26
C CYS A 160 -20.40 -14.91 16.24
N MET A 161 -19.21 -15.36 15.78
CA MET A 161 -18.16 -15.91 16.65
C MET A 161 -17.67 -14.89 17.68
N PHE A 162 -17.52 -13.62 17.28
CA PHE A 162 -17.20 -12.55 18.22
C PHE A 162 -18.26 -12.39 19.31
N VAL A 163 -19.54 -12.28 18.92
CA VAL A 163 -20.66 -12.13 19.86
C VAL A 163 -20.77 -13.32 20.81
N LEU A 164 -20.60 -14.55 20.30
CA LEU A 164 -20.60 -15.76 21.14
C LEU A 164 -19.37 -15.85 22.06
N SER A 165 -18.27 -15.17 21.74
CA SER A 165 -17.07 -15.12 22.58
C SER A 165 -17.14 -14.08 23.71
N LEU A 166 -18.25 -13.32 23.83
CA LEU A 166 -18.37 -12.26 24.81
C LEU A 166 -18.40 -12.80 26.24
N VAL A 167 -17.47 -12.34 27.09
CA VAL A 167 -17.36 -12.78 28.49
C VAL A 167 -17.72 -11.63 29.42
N LYS A 168 -18.62 -11.89 30.37
CA LYS A 168 -19.01 -10.93 31.41
C LYS A 168 -17.76 -10.43 32.14
N LYS A 169 -17.73 -9.12 32.46
CA LYS A 169 -16.58 -8.36 33.00
C LYS A 169 -15.53 -7.89 31.98
N HIS A 170 -15.47 -8.44 30.76
CA HIS A 170 -14.45 -8.07 29.77
C HIS A 170 -15.02 -7.39 28.51
N TYR A 171 -16.28 -6.93 28.54
CA TYR A 171 -16.93 -6.36 27.35
C TYR A 171 -16.17 -5.15 26.77
N ARG A 172 -15.84 -4.15 27.59
CA ARG A 172 -15.10 -2.94 27.15
C ARG A 172 -13.81 -3.35 26.42
N LEU A 173 -13.01 -4.21 27.04
CA LEU A 173 -11.78 -4.75 26.45
C LEU A 173 -12.02 -5.50 25.12
N GLN A 174 -13.01 -6.38 25.07
CA GLN A 174 -13.33 -7.14 23.86
C GLN A 174 -13.77 -6.23 22.70
N PHE A 175 -14.54 -5.18 22.98
CA PHE A 175 -14.94 -4.19 21.98
C PHE A 175 -13.76 -3.31 21.52
N TYR A 176 -12.87 -2.87 22.42
CA TYR A 176 -11.65 -2.14 22.03
C TYR A 176 -10.76 -2.98 21.12
N MET A 177 -10.61 -4.27 21.45
CA MET A 177 -9.85 -5.23 20.68
C MET A 177 -10.49 -5.55 19.32
N PHE A 178 -11.82 -5.68 19.28
CA PHE A 178 -12.56 -5.82 18.03
C PHE A 178 -12.36 -4.59 17.13
N ALA A 179 -12.49 -3.38 17.67
CA ALA A 179 -12.24 -2.13 16.96
C ALA A 179 -10.78 -2.04 16.48
N TRP A 180 -9.82 -2.40 17.34
CA TRP A 180 -8.39 -2.44 17.00
C TRP A 180 -8.11 -3.34 15.80
N THR A 181 -8.69 -4.55 15.77
CA THR A 181 -8.57 -5.45 14.64
C THR A 181 -9.16 -4.83 13.37
N HIS A 182 -10.34 -4.24 13.41
CA HIS A 182 -10.97 -3.66 12.22
C HIS A 182 -10.24 -2.42 11.69
N VAL A 183 -9.76 -1.54 12.57
CA VAL A 183 -8.92 -0.40 12.18
C VAL A 183 -7.60 -0.88 11.58
N THR A 184 -6.98 -1.91 12.17
CA THR A 184 -5.75 -2.50 11.63
C THR A 184 -5.99 -3.11 10.25
N LEU A 185 -7.11 -3.83 10.05
CA LEU A 185 -7.47 -4.38 8.73
C LEU A 185 -7.72 -3.28 7.70
N LEU A 186 -8.42 -2.21 8.06
CA LEU A 186 -8.65 -1.06 7.19
C LEU A 186 -7.32 -0.41 6.77
N ILE A 187 -6.40 -0.21 7.72
CA ILE A 187 -5.11 0.43 7.41
C ILE A 187 -4.19 -0.52 6.64
N THR A 188 -4.15 -1.81 6.97
CA THR A 188 -3.15 -2.73 6.36
C THR A 188 -3.65 -3.35 5.07
N VAL A 189 -4.85 -3.95 5.06
CA VAL A 189 -5.35 -4.74 3.93
C VAL A 189 -5.83 -3.85 2.79
N THR A 190 -6.53 -2.76 3.10
CA THR A 190 -6.96 -1.82 2.05
C THR A 190 -5.75 -1.21 1.35
N GLN A 191 -4.71 -0.82 2.10
CA GLN A 191 -3.52 -0.22 1.49
C GLN A 191 -2.75 -1.22 0.63
N SER A 192 -2.53 -2.45 1.11
CA SER A 192 -1.87 -3.48 0.30
C SER A 192 -2.68 -3.86 -0.95
N HIS A 193 -4.01 -3.86 -0.87
CA HIS A 193 -4.88 -4.06 -2.03
C HIS A 193 -4.69 -2.95 -3.07
N LEU A 194 -4.68 -1.69 -2.66
CA LEU A 194 -4.43 -0.55 -3.56
C LEU A 194 -3.03 -0.61 -4.18
N VAL A 195 -2.01 -0.99 -3.41
CA VAL A 195 -0.64 -1.23 -3.92
C VAL A 195 -0.65 -2.29 -5.02
N ILE A 196 -1.35 -3.41 -4.83
CA ILE A 196 -1.41 -4.50 -5.81
C ILE A 196 -2.19 -4.07 -7.06
N GLN A 197 -3.27 -3.31 -6.93
CA GLN A 197 -3.98 -2.75 -8.08
C GLN A 197 -3.09 -1.81 -8.89
N ASN A 198 -2.33 -0.94 -8.22
CA ASN A 198 -1.38 -0.03 -8.90
C ASN A 198 -0.27 -0.83 -9.60
N LEU A 199 0.25 -1.87 -8.95
CA LEU A 199 1.26 -2.78 -9.51
C LEU A 199 0.77 -3.47 -10.81
N PHE A 200 -0.50 -3.87 -10.86
CA PHE A 200 -1.06 -4.56 -12.02
C PHE A 200 -1.37 -3.65 -13.22
N GLU A 201 -1.53 -2.35 -13.00
CA GLU A 201 -1.56 -1.35 -14.09
C GLU A 201 -0.18 -1.13 -14.73
N GLY A 202 0.89 -1.55 -14.05
CA GLY A 202 2.27 -1.48 -14.52
C GLY A 202 3.23 -1.30 -13.34
N MET A 203 4.35 -2.02 -13.34
CA MET A 203 5.33 -1.94 -12.24
C MET A 203 5.86 -0.52 -12.01
N ILE A 204 5.85 0.35 -13.01
CA ILE A 204 6.27 1.74 -12.89
C ILE A 204 5.40 2.52 -11.88
N TRP A 205 4.10 2.20 -11.79
CA TRP A 205 3.17 2.79 -10.82
C TRP A 205 3.40 2.31 -9.39
N PHE A 206 4.18 1.25 -9.21
CA PHE A 206 4.63 0.77 -7.90
C PHE A 206 6.04 1.30 -7.56
N LEU A 207 6.98 1.16 -8.50
CA LEU A 207 8.40 1.44 -8.27
C LEU A 207 8.70 2.93 -8.14
N VAL A 208 8.11 3.80 -8.97
CA VAL A 208 8.37 5.24 -8.90
C VAL A 208 7.91 5.83 -7.57
N PRO A 209 6.65 5.63 -7.12
CA PRO A 209 6.19 6.09 -5.82
C PRO A 209 7.03 5.62 -4.63
N ILE A 210 7.31 4.32 -4.54
CA ILE A 210 8.06 3.75 -3.42
C ILE A 210 9.47 4.31 -3.39
N SER A 211 10.12 4.39 -4.56
CA SER A 211 11.48 4.94 -4.66
C SER A 211 11.51 6.43 -4.35
N SER A 212 10.47 7.20 -4.72
CA SER A 212 10.35 8.61 -4.35
C SER A 212 10.24 8.81 -2.84
N VAL A 213 9.46 7.99 -2.13
CA VAL A 213 9.39 8.07 -0.65
C VAL A 213 10.74 7.72 -0.02
N ILE A 214 11.41 6.65 -0.49
CA ILE A 214 12.75 6.26 0.00
C ILE A 214 13.77 7.37 -0.26
N CYS A 215 13.77 7.95 -1.47
CA CYS A 215 14.63 9.05 -1.84
C CYS A 215 14.39 10.26 -0.94
N ASN A 216 13.13 10.58 -0.66
CA ASN A 216 12.76 11.68 0.21
C ASN A 216 13.31 11.52 1.63
N ASP A 217 13.17 10.34 2.23
CA ASP A 217 13.68 10.09 3.58
C ASP A 217 15.21 10.19 3.64
N ILE A 218 15.92 9.65 2.63
CA ILE A 218 17.38 9.74 2.53
C ILE A 218 17.83 11.19 2.33
N ALA A 219 17.24 11.89 1.38
CA ALA A 219 17.60 13.27 1.06
C ALA A 219 17.27 14.19 2.24
N ALA A 220 16.10 14.06 2.86
CA ALA A 220 15.73 14.84 4.03
C ALA A 220 16.68 14.63 5.22
N TYR A 221 17.17 13.40 5.40
CA TYR A 221 18.22 13.11 6.39
C TYR A 221 19.54 13.80 6.03
N ILE A 222 20.00 13.70 4.78
CA ILE A 222 21.27 14.31 4.32
C ILE A 222 21.22 15.84 4.47
N PHE A 223 20.19 16.50 3.93
CA PHE A 223 20.05 17.96 4.04
C PHE A 223 19.81 18.40 5.48
N GLY A 224 19.05 17.61 6.26
CA GLY A 224 18.85 17.85 7.68
C GLY A 224 20.15 17.76 8.49
N PHE A 225 21.05 16.84 8.14
CA PHE A 225 22.35 16.70 8.80
C PHE A 225 23.30 17.86 8.49
N PHE A 226 23.39 18.30 7.23
CA PHE A 226 24.33 19.35 6.83
C PHE A 226 23.82 20.78 7.08
N PHE A 227 22.52 21.02 6.91
CA PHE A 227 21.92 22.36 6.92
C PHE A 227 20.82 22.54 7.98
N GLY A 228 20.45 21.49 8.71
CA GLY A 228 19.35 21.52 9.65
C GLY A 228 19.62 22.43 10.85
N ARG A 229 18.75 23.43 11.04
CA ARG A 229 18.80 24.34 12.19
C ARG A 229 17.44 24.47 12.85
N THR A 230 16.36 24.38 12.08
CA THR A 230 15.00 24.64 12.57
C THR A 230 14.17 23.35 12.62
N PRO A 231 13.70 22.92 13.81
CA PRO A 231 12.90 21.70 13.93
C PRO A 231 11.52 21.89 13.29
N LEU A 232 11.03 20.84 12.61
CA LEU A 232 9.77 20.86 11.87
C LEU A 232 8.55 20.66 12.79
N ILE A 233 8.61 19.67 13.69
CA ILE A 233 7.51 19.31 14.61
C ILE A 233 8.08 18.92 15.98
N LYS A 234 7.44 19.35 17.07
CA LYS A 234 7.84 19.02 18.46
C LYS A 234 7.87 17.51 18.74
N LEU A 235 6.95 16.75 18.14
CA LEU A 235 6.88 15.29 18.26
C LEU A 235 8.13 14.59 17.70
N SER A 236 8.83 15.20 16.74
CA SER A 236 10.02 14.65 16.08
C SER A 236 11.12 15.71 15.96
N PRO A 237 11.84 16.01 17.05
CA PRO A 237 12.79 17.13 17.11
C PRO A 237 13.99 16.96 16.17
N LYS A 238 14.23 15.76 15.63
CA LYS A 238 15.31 15.47 14.68
C LYS A 238 14.96 15.82 13.23
N LYS A 239 13.68 16.02 12.89
CA LYS A 239 13.30 16.43 11.53
C LYS A 239 13.32 17.95 11.43
N THR A 240 13.96 18.48 10.41
CA THR A 240 14.16 19.93 10.22
C THR A 240 13.45 20.45 8.98
N TRP A 241 13.13 21.75 8.95
CA TRP A 241 12.54 22.39 7.77
C TRP A 241 13.50 22.39 6.58
N GLU A 242 14.80 22.61 6.82
CA GLU A 242 15.80 22.60 5.76
C GLU A 242 15.93 21.20 5.14
N GLY A 243 15.86 20.15 5.96
CA GLY A 243 15.80 18.77 5.50
C GLY A 243 14.55 18.49 4.68
N PHE A 244 13.38 18.96 5.12
CA PHE A 244 12.11 18.78 4.41
C PHE A 244 12.12 19.44 3.02
N ILE A 245 12.61 20.68 2.92
CA ILE A 245 12.68 21.40 1.63
C ILE A 245 13.70 20.76 0.69
N GLY A 246 14.90 20.44 1.19
CA GLY A 246 15.95 19.77 0.42
C GLY A 246 15.51 18.38 -0.07
N GLY A 247 14.86 17.61 0.81
CA GLY A 247 14.24 16.33 0.47
C GLY A 247 13.21 16.46 -0.65
N GLY A 248 12.34 17.47 -0.59
CA GLY A 248 11.34 17.73 -1.62
C GLY A 248 11.94 18.00 -3.00
N ILE A 249 12.89 18.93 -3.09
CA ILE A 249 13.54 19.26 -4.37
C ILE A 249 14.26 18.04 -4.94
N SER A 250 15.04 17.33 -4.13
CA SER A 250 15.76 16.13 -4.57
C SER A 250 14.82 15.01 -5.01
N THR A 251 13.69 14.83 -4.34
CA THR A 251 12.71 13.78 -4.67
C THR A 251 12.05 14.04 -6.02
N VAL A 252 11.70 15.30 -6.31
CA VAL A 252 11.11 15.67 -7.61
C VAL A 252 12.11 15.46 -8.75
N VAL A 253 13.36 15.88 -8.57
CA VAL A 253 14.43 15.66 -9.56
C VAL A 253 14.69 14.16 -9.75
N PHE A 254 14.78 13.40 -8.66
CA PHE A 254 14.96 11.97 -8.70
C PHE A 254 13.81 11.28 -9.44
N GLY A 255 12.55 11.59 -9.11
CA GLY A 255 11.39 10.99 -9.77
C GLY A 255 11.35 11.28 -11.26
N PHE A 256 11.63 12.51 -11.67
CA PHE A 256 11.68 12.91 -13.08
C PHE A 256 12.73 12.11 -13.88
N ILE A 257 13.91 11.87 -13.30
CA ILE A 257 14.99 11.09 -13.93
C ILE A 257 14.69 9.60 -13.89
N PHE A 258 14.23 9.08 -12.74
CA PHE A 258 13.97 7.66 -12.55
C PHE A 258 12.82 7.16 -13.43
N SER A 259 11.77 7.98 -13.57
CA SER A 259 10.65 7.68 -14.48
C SER A 259 11.08 7.62 -15.95
N TYR A 260 12.04 8.45 -16.39
CA TYR A 260 12.61 8.37 -17.74
C TYR A 260 13.27 7.02 -18.00
N PHE A 261 14.09 6.52 -17.07
CA PHE A 261 14.77 5.22 -17.22
C PHE A 261 13.79 4.03 -17.25
N LEU A 262 12.79 4.04 -16.37
CA LEU A 262 11.80 2.96 -16.34
C LEU A 262 10.89 2.97 -17.57
N ALA A 263 10.51 4.15 -18.07
CA ALA A 263 9.63 4.29 -19.24
C ALA A 263 10.23 3.72 -20.53
N GLN A 264 11.56 3.57 -20.62
CA GLN A 264 12.23 2.98 -21.79
C GLN A 264 11.96 1.47 -21.93
N HIS A 265 11.59 0.79 -20.85
CA HIS A 265 11.48 -0.67 -20.82
C HIS A 265 10.01 -1.10 -20.68
N GLN A 266 9.51 -1.83 -21.69
CA GLN A 266 8.14 -2.35 -21.71
C GLN A 266 7.80 -3.18 -20.46
N TYR A 267 8.78 -3.92 -19.94
CA TYR A 267 8.65 -4.71 -18.72
C TYR A 267 8.06 -3.93 -17.54
N PHE A 268 8.50 -2.69 -17.32
CA PHE A 268 8.02 -1.89 -16.19
C PHE A 268 6.70 -1.17 -16.48
N VAL A 269 6.42 -0.92 -17.75
CA VAL A 269 5.34 -0.05 -18.19
C VAL A 269 4.05 -0.81 -18.47
N CYS A 270 4.17 -2.01 -19.02
CA CYS A 270 3.01 -2.78 -19.47
C CYS A 270 2.20 -3.33 -18.29
N PRO A 271 0.85 -3.30 -18.38
CA PRO A 271 -0.01 -3.92 -17.39
C PRO A 271 0.17 -5.44 -17.41
N VAL A 272 -0.18 -6.08 -16.30
CA VAL A 272 -0.06 -7.53 -16.15
C VAL A 272 -1.23 -8.22 -16.83
N GLU A 273 -0.95 -9.10 -17.79
CA GLU A 273 -1.95 -9.95 -18.43
C GLU A 273 -1.60 -11.44 -18.32
N TYR A 274 -2.63 -12.27 -18.22
CA TYR A 274 -2.49 -13.73 -18.25
C TYR A 274 -2.75 -14.27 -19.65
N LYS A 275 -1.71 -14.81 -20.31
CA LYS A 275 -1.85 -15.50 -21.61
C LYS A 275 -2.22 -16.97 -21.38
N SER A 276 -3.46 -17.33 -21.75
CA SER A 276 -4.00 -18.70 -21.61
C SER A 276 -3.27 -19.77 -22.44
N GLU A 277 -2.59 -19.36 -23.51
CA GLU A 277 -1.88 -20.27 -24.42
C GLU A 277 -0.57 -20.78 -23.81
N THR A 278 0.18 -19.91 -23.13
CA THR A 278 1.49 -20.24 -22.55
C THR A 278 1.42 -20.54 -21.05
N ASN A 279 0.26 -20.33 -20.41
CA ASN A 279 0.06 -20.41 -18.97
C ASN A 279 1.08 -19.55 -18.17
N ARG A 280 1.46 -18.40 -18.71
CA ARG A 280 2.42 -17.47 -18.08
C ARG A 280 1.86 -16.07 -17.99
N PHE A 281 2.25 -15.38 -16.93
CA PHE A 281 2.07 -13.94 -16.81
C PHE A 281 3.03 -13.24 -17.75
N VAL A 282 2.50 -12.35 -18.56
CA VAL A 282 3.27 -11.56 -19.51
C VAL A 282 3.05 -10.08 -19.27
N THR A 283 4.10 -9.31 -19.51
CA THR A 283 4.12 -7.84 -19.45
C THR A 283 4.54 -7.32 -20.82
N GLU A 284 3.93 -7.85 -21.87
CA GLU A 284 4.18 -7.50 -23.26
C GLU A 284 2.93 -6.80 -23.81
N CYS A 285 3.06 -5.52 -24.12
CA CYS A 285 1.98 -4.69 -24.64
C CYS A 285 2.55 -3.66 -25.62
N GLU A 286 1.68 -3.11 -26.46
CA GLU A 286 2.01 -1.86 -27.14
C GLU A 286 1.97 -0.73 -26.10
N PRO A 287 3.08 0.00 -25.87
CA PRO A 287 3.12 1.02 -24.83
C PRO A 287 2.09 2.10 -25.10
N LEU A 288 1.27 2.40 -24.09
CA LEU A 288 0.29 3.48 -24.12
C LEU A 288 0.99 4.81 -24.46
N GLU A 289 0.25 5.76 -25.04
CA GLU A 289 0.79 7.09 -25.41
C GLU A 289 1.52 7.81 -24.27
N LEU A 290 1.20 7.50 -23.01
CA LEU A 290 1.87 8.02 -21.81
C LEU A 290 3.36 7.68 -21.74
N PHE A 291 3.75 6.59 -22.39
CA PHE A 291 5.10 6.03 -22.40
C PHE A 291 5.73 6.08 -23.80
N GLN A 292 5.17 6.90 -24.68
CA GLN A 292 5.78 7.24 -25.97
C GLN A 292 6.40 8.63 -25.89
N MET A 293 7.60 8.78 -26.46
CA MET A 293 8.30 10.07 -26.46
C MET A 293 7.52 11.10 -27.27
N LYS A 294 7.16 12.23 -26.65
CA LYS A 294 6.51 13.36 -27.30
C LYS A 294 7.40 14.60 -27.22
N LYS A 295 7.31 15.46 -28.25
CA LYS A 295 7.99 16.76 -28.30
C LYS A 295 7.14 17.80 -27.60
N TYR A 296 7.70 18.45 -26.59
CA TYR A 296 7.05 19.54 -25.87
C TYR A 296 7.77 20.86 -26.11
N SER A 297 7.00 21.93 -26.28
CA SER A 297 7.57 23.28 -26.36
C SER A 297 7.88 23.80 -24.96
N VAL A 298 9.07 24.35 -24.78
CA VAL A 298 9.52 24.83 -23.46
C VAL A 298 8.79 26.14 -23.13
N PRO A 299 8.30 26.36 -21.88
CA PRO A 299 7.71 27.63 -21.47
C PRO A 299 8.71 28.79 -21.56
N LEU A 300 8.21 30.01 -21.82
CA LEU A 300 9.03 31.21 -22.07
C LEU A 300 10.11 31.46 -20.98
N LEU A 301 9.75 31.24 -19.71
CA LEU A 301 10.65 31.36 -18.55
C LEU A 301 11.84 30.40 -18.60
N LEU A 302 11.61 29.15 -19.01
CA LEU A 302 12.66 28.13 -19.11
C LEU A 302 13.50 28.30 -20.37
N ARG A 303 12.95 28.86 -21.46
CA ARG A 303 13.73 29.21 -22.67
C ARG A 303 14.84 30.20 -22.37
N ALA A 304 14.56 31.20 -21.52
CA ALA A 304 15.54 32.21 -21.12
C ALA A 304 16.75 31.60 -20.37
N VAL A 305 16.53 30.48 -19.67
CA VAL A 305 17.56 29.79 -18.87
C VAL A 305 18.27 28.69 -19.66
N LEU A 306 17.51 27.81 -20.31
CA LEU A 306 18.03 26.57 -20.95
C LEU A 306 18.41 26.74 -22.42
N ARG A 307 18.03 27.84 -23.08
CA ARG A 307 18.23 28.09 -24.52
C ARG A 307 17.69 26.98 -25.47
N TRP A 308 16.82 26.11 -24.98
CA TRP A 308 16.18 25.06 -25.79
C TRP A 308 14.74 25.44 -26.13
N GLU A 309 14.33 25.23 -27.38
CA GLU A 309 12.96 25.51 -27.84
C GLU A 309 12.01 24.34 -27.61
N THR A 310 12.51 23.12 -27.77
CA THR A 310 11.75 21.87 -27.62
C THR A 310 12.52 20.85 -26.79
N VAL A 311 11.79 20.09 -25.97
CA VAL A 311 12.34 18.97 -25.19
C VAL A 311 11.54 17.71 -25.49
N ASN A 312 12.25 16.60 -25.69
CA ASN A 312 11.65 15.27 -25.78
C ASN A 312 11.49 14.71 -24.38
N MET A 313 10.27 14.39 -23.99
CA MET A 313 9.99 13.74 -22.72
C MET A 313 8.81 12.78 -22.84
N TYR A 314 8.78 11.78 -21.96
CA TYR A 314 7.60 10.94 -21.81
C TYR A 314 6.51 11.72 -21.06
N PRO A 315 5.24 11.67 -21.49
CA PRO A 315 4.14 12.25 -20.73
C PRO A 315 4.12 11.76 -19.27
N PHE A 316 4.51 10.50 -19.02
CA PHE A 316 4.63 9.94 -17.68
C PHE A 316 5.59 10.70 -16.76
N GLN A 317 6.63 11.38 -17.28
CA GLN A 317 7.54 12.18 -16.44
C GLN A 317 6.81 13.34 -15.76
N MET A 318 5.79 13.93 -16.42
CA MET A 318 4.95 14.97 -15.82
C MET A 318 4.09 14.41 -14.68
N HIS A 319 3.56 13.20 -14.85
CA HIS A 319 2.85 12.50 -13.78
C HIS A 319 3.79 12.15 -12.61
N SER A 320 5.03 11.74 -12.89
CA SER A 320 6.04 11.47 -11.87
C SER A 320 6.38 12.68 -11.00
N ILE A 321 6.34 13.90 -11.56
CA ILE A 321 6.48 15.14 -10.76
C ILE A 321 5.35 15.23 -9.73
N ALA A 322 4.10 14.98 -10.12
CA ALA A 322 2.96 15.00 -9.19
C ALA A 322 3.11 13.93 -8.09
N LEU A 323 3.49 12.70 -8.48
CA LEU A 323 3.76 11.60 -7.54
C LEU A 323 4.86 11.96 -6.54
N SER A 324 5.98 12.51 -7.02
CA SER A 324 7.15 12.84 -6.20
C SER A 324 6.90 14.05 -5.30
N THR A 325 6.08 15.00 -5.77
CA THR A 325 5.64 16.15 -4.97
C THR A 325 4.75 15.69 -3.81
N PHE A 326 3.80 14.78 -4.06
CA PHE A 326 3.00 14.21 -2.99
C PHE A 326 3.85 13.39 -2.00
N ALA A 327 4.75 12.55 -2.51
CA ALA A 327 5.64 11.71 -1.72
C ALA A 327 6.51 12.53 -0.74
N SER A 328 6.93 13.73 -1.14
CA SER A 328 7.77 14.60 -0.32
C SER A 328 6.99 15.52 0.61
N LEU A 329 5.85 16.07 0.16
CA LEU A 329 5.07 17.01 0.96
C LEU A 329 4.14 16.32 1.95
N ILE A 330 3.37 15.35 1.47
CA ILE A 330 2.30 14.70 2.24
C ILE A 330 2.76 13.34 2.80
N GLY A 331 3.58 12.60 2.06
CA GLY A 331 4.13 11.30 2.48
C GLY A 331 4.70 11.30 3.92
N PRO A 332 5.52 12.29 4.34
CA PRO A 332 6.11 12.32 5.68
C PRO A 332 5.10 12.41 6.82
N PHE A 333 3.88 12.87 6.56
CA PHE A 333 2.81 12.90 7.57
C PHE A 333 2.36 11.50 8.00
N GLY A 334 2.49 10.49 7.13
CA GLY A 334 2.28 9.09 7.51
C GLY A 334 3.26 8.65 8.60
N GLY A 335 4.54 8.98 8.42
CA GLY A 335 5.57 8.71 9.44
C GLY A 335 5.41 9.54 10.72
N PHE A 336 4.87 10.76 10.64
CA PHE A 336 4.52 11.55 11.83
C PHE A 336 3.35 10.92 12.59
N PHE A 337 2.32 10.46 11.89
CA PHE A 337 1.19 9.76 12.48
C PHE A 337 1.65 8.47 13.19
N ALA A 338 2.44 7.63 12.52
CA ALA A 338 3.00 6.42 13.12
C ALA A 338 3.90 6.73 14.32
N SER A 339 4.71 7.79 14.25
CA SER A 339 5.50 8.25 15.39
C SER A 339 4.62 8.68 16.56
N GLY A 340 3.53 9.42 16.31
CA GLY A 340 2.57 9.83 17.34
C GLY A 340 1.89 8.64 18.00
N PHE A 341 1.43 7.68 17.21
CA PHE A 341 0.88 6.42 17.70
C PHE A 341 1.85 5.69 18.64
N LYS A 342 3.12 5.55 18.23
CA LYS A 342 4.14 4.90 19.07
C LYS A 342 4.33 5.61 20.40
N ARG A 343 4.34 6.95 20.40
CA ARG A 343 4.49 7.75 21.63
C ARG A 343 3.26 7.64 22.55
N ALA A 344 2.06 7.54 22.00
CA ALA A 344 0.84 7.34 22.77
C ALA A 344 0.87 6.04 23.58
N PHE A 345 1.45 4.98 23.03
CA PHE A 345 1.63 3.69 23.72
C PHE A 345 2.97 3.52 24.44
N LYS A 346 3.73 4.61 24.62
CA LYS A 346 5.08 4.60 25.24
C LYS A 346 6.06 3.60 24.60
N ILE A 347 5.86 3.25 23.33
CA ILE A 347 6.77 2.40 22.55
C ILE A 347 7.67 3.23 21.63
N LYS A 348 8.77 2.63 21.19
CA LYS A 348 9.72 3.28 20.26
C LYS A 348 9.59 2.79 18.82
N ASP A 349 9.45 1.48 18.66
CA ASP A 349 9.40 0.75 17.40
C ASP A 349 8.19 -0.21 17.47
N PHE A 350 7.56 -0.53 16.33
CA PHE A 350 6.37 -1.41 16.32
C PHE A 350 6.74 -2.85 16.70
N ALA A 351 7.95 -3.29 16.34
CA ALA A 351 8.51 -4.59 16.69
C ALA A 351 10.04 -4.58 16.50
N ASP A 352 10.72 -5.67 16.89
CA ASP A 352 12.13 -5.93 16.53
C ASP A 352 12.21 -7.03 15.46
N THR A 353 11.42 -6.90 14.39
CA THR A 353 11.34 -7.91 13.32
C THR A 353 12.59 -7.95 12.47
N ILE A 354 13.20 -6.79 12.19
CA ILE A 354 14.45 -6.69 11.43
C ILE A 354 15.55 -6.24 12.38
N PRO A 355 16.56 -7.08 12.67
CA PRO A 355 17.63 -6.73 13.59
C PRO A 355 18.31 -5.41 13.22
N GLY A 356 18.34 -4.49 14.19
CA GLY A 356 18.89 -3.16 14.01
C GLY A 356 18.08 -2.21 13.11
N HIS A 357 16.90 -2.59 12.63
CA HIS A 357 16.06 -1.74 11.77
C HIS A 357 14.64 -1.51 12.28
N GLY A 358 14.22 -2.19 13.36
CA GLY A 358 12.89 -2.06 13.95
C GLY A 358 11.85 -2.96 13.28
N GLY A 359 10.59 -2.52 13.29
CA GLY A 359 9.47 -3.27 12.74
C GLY A 359 9.38 -3.10 11.23
N ILE A 360 8.63 -3.99 10.58
CA ILE A 360 8.26 -3.82 9.18
C ILE A 360 7.32 -2.62 9.04
N MET A 361 6.39 -2.42 9.99
CA MET A 361 5.50 -1.26 9.97
C MET A 361 6.27 0.07 10.03
N ASP A 362 7.38 0.14 10.77
CA ASP A 362 8.25 1.33 10.83
C ASP A 362 8.87 1.72 9.47
N ARG A 363 8.83 0.84 8.47
CA ARG A 363 9.40 1.07 7.14
C ARG A 363 8.36 1.40 6.07
N PHE A 364 7.09 1.12 6.36
CA PHE A 364 5.97 1.24 5.40
C PHE A 364 4.91 2.27 5.83
N ASP A 365 5.09 2.95 6.96
CA ASP A 365 4.18 3.98 7.48
C ASP A 365 3.93 5.13 6.49
N CYS A 366 4.98 5.67 5.86
CA CYS A 366 4.87 6.69 4.81
C CYS A 366 4.30 6.11 3.50
N GLN A 367 4.52 4.81 3.23
CA GLN A 367 4.13 4.16 1.97
C GLN A 367 2.62 3.94 1.88
N TYR A 368 1.93 3.82 3.02
CA TYR A 368 0.47 3.63 3.03
C TYR A 368 -0.28 4.84 2.46
N LEU A 369 0.08 6.07 2.83
CA LEU A 369 -0.54 7.26 2.22
C LEU A 369 -0.22 7.35 0.73
N MET A 370 0.99 6.96 0.33
CA MET A 370 1.41 6.96 -1.06
C MET A 370 0.58 5.98 -1.92
N ALA A 371 0.31 4.78 -1.41
CA ALA A 371 -0.48 3.77 -2.12
C ALA A 371 -1.89 4.28 -2.50
N THR A 372 -2.59 4.89 -1.54
CA THR A 372 -3.91 5.48 -1.79
C THR A 372 -3.83 6.61 -2.81
N PHE A 373 -2.85 7.51 -2.67
CA PHE A 373 -2.71 8.63 -3.60
C PHE A 373 -2.47 8.16 -5.04
N VAL A 374 -1.54 7.22 -5.24
CA VAL A 374 -1.25 6.68 -6.57
C VAL A 374 -2.51 6.07 -7.19
N HIS A 375 -3.28 5.32 -6.42
CA HIS A 375 -4.49 4.68 -6.93
C HIS A 375 -5.56 5.70 -7.36
N VAL A 376 -5.81 6.69 -6.51
CA VAL A 376 -6.72 7.80 -6.83
C VAL A 376 -6.21 8.56 -8.05
N TYR A 377 -4.92 8.84 -8.11
CA TYR A 377 -4.30 9.55 -9.23
C TYR A 377 -4.46 8.80 -10.55
N ILE A 378 -4.19 7.50 -10.57
CA ILE A 378 -4.39 6.65 -11.76
C ILE A 378 -5.86 6.66 -12.16
N THR A 379 -6.78 6.44 -11.21
CA THR A 379 -8.21 6.36 -11.50
C THR A 379 -8.80 7.69 -11.97
N SER A 380 -8.29 8.83 -11.49
CA SER A 380 -8.80 10.16 -11.84
C SER A 380 -8.18 10.73 -13.12
N PHE A 381 -6.88 10.53 -13.35
CA PHE A 381 -6.15 11.24 -14.41
C PHE A 381 -5.63 10.35 -15.53
N ILE A 382 -5.54 9.03 -15.30
CA ILE A 382 -4.86 8.10 -16.22
C ILE A 382 -5.84 7.12 -16.85
N ARG A 383 -6.68 6.48 -16.04
CA ARG A 383 -7.65 5.48 -16.52
C ARG A 383 -8.76 6.17 -17.31
N GLY A 384 -8.68 6.06 -18.64
CA GLY A 384 -9.83 6.18 -19.53
C GLY A 384 -10.64 4.87 -19.57
N PRO A 385 -11.87 4.90 -20.11
CA PRO A 385 -12.66 3.68 -20.32
C PRO A 385 -11.93 2.74 -21.28
N ASN A 386 -11.51 1.56 -20.80
CA ASN A 386 -10.84 0.54 -21.61
C ASN A 386 -11.86 -0.12 -22.57
N PRO A 387 -11.76 0.08 -23.90
CA PRO A 387 -12.74 -0.44 -24.85
C PRO A 387 -12.84 -1.96 -24.83
N SER A 388 -11.73 -2.66 -24.58
CA SER A 388 -11.67 -4.12 -24.52
C SER A 388 -12.39 -4.67 -23.29
N LYS A 389 -12.24 -4.02 -22.13
CA LYS A 389 -12.97 -4.39 -20.90
C LYS A 389 -14.47 -4.11 -21.07
N LEU A 390 -14.82 -2.97 -21.66
CA LEU A 390 -16.20 -2.61 -21.98
C LEU A 390 -16.83 -3.63 -22.95
N LEU A 391 -16.11 -4.02 -24.00
CA LEU A 391 -16.56 -5.02 -24.97
C LEU A 391 -16.79 -6.39 -24.30
N LYS A 392 -15.86 -6.85 -23.45
CA LYS A 392 -16.04 -8.10 -22.67
C LYS A 392 -17.29 -8.04 -21.79
N GLN A 393 -17.58 -6.90 -21.16
CA GLN A 393 -18.81 -6.72 -20.38
C GLN A 393 -20.06 -6.76 -21.27
N LEU A 394 -20.01 -6.14 -22.45
CA LEU A 394 -21.11 -6.18 -23.41
C LEU A 394 -21.38 -7.61 -23.91
N LEU A 395 -20.34 -8.41 -24.15
CA LEU A 395 -20.46 -9.80 -24.61
C LEU A 395 -21.10 -10.74 -23.57
N VAL A 396 -21.13 -10.37 -22.29
CA VAL A 396 -21.81 -11.13 -21.22
C VAL A 396 -23.31 -10.85 -21.18
N LEU A 397 -23.78 -9.74 -21.78
CA LEU A 397 -25.19 -9.36 -21.79
C LEU A 397 -26.03 -10.32 -22.65
N GLN A 398 -27.35 -10.32 -22.44
CA GLN A 398 -28.24 -11.08 -23.31
C GLN A 398 -28.23 -10.52 -24.76
N PRO A 399 -28.45 -11.36 -25.80
CA PRO A 399 -28.38 -10.94 -27.20
C PRO A 399 -29.26 -9.71 -27.53
N GLU A 400 -30.44 -9.60 -26.92
CA GLU A 400 -31.33 -8.45 -27.11
C GLU A 400 -30.72 -7.13 -26.58
N GLN A 401 -30.07 -7.20 -25.42
CA GLN A 401 -29.39 -6.05 -24.82
C GLN A 401 -28.15 -5.66 -25.64
N GLN A 402 -27.39 -6.64 -26.14
CA GLN A 402 -26.26 -6.40 -27.04
C GLN A 402 -26.72 -5.65 -28.30
N LEU A 403 -27.83 -6.11 -28.91
CA LEU A 403 -28.40 -5.48 -30.10
C LEU A 403 -28.88 -4.04 -29.83
N ASN A 404 -29.47 -3.79 -28.65
CA ASN A 404 -29.91 -2.45 -28.26
C ASN A 404 -28.72 -1.49 -28.08
N VAL A 405 -27.66 -1.94 -27.40
CA VAL A 405 -26.41 -1.16 -27.25
C VAL A 405 -25.81 -0.85 -28.61
N TYR A 406 -25.73 -1.85 -29.50
CA TYR A 406 -25.22 -1.66 -30.86
C TYR A 406 -26.03 -0.63 -31.65
N LYS A 407 -27.37 -0.72 -31.64
CA LYS A 407 -28.26 0.23 -32.33
C LYS A 407 -28.08 1.65 -31.78
N THR A 408 -28.03 1.81 -30.47
CA THR A 408 -27.85 3.12 -29.81
C THR A 408 -26.49 3.73 -30.16
N LEU A 409 -25.42 2.94 -30.10
CA LEU A 409 -24.08 3.37 -30.46
C LEU A 409 -24.00 3.74 -31.95
N LYS A 410 -24.60 2.94 -32.83
CA LYS A 410 -24.68 3.22 -34.27
C LYS A 410 -25.38 4.54 -34.54
N SER A 411 -26.55 4.78 -33.95
CA SER A 411 -27.27 6.05 -34.11
C SER A 411 -26.44 7.24 -33.66
N HIS A 412 -25.76 7.14 -32.51
CA HIS A 412 -24.91 8.20 -31.99
C HIS A 412 -23.69 8.49 -32.89
N LEU A 413 -23.08 7.45 -33.47
CA LEU A 413 -21.96 7.60 -34.41
C LEU A 413 -22.40 8.21 -35.75
N VAL A 414 -23.63 7.93 -36.19
CA VAL A 414 -24.23 8.56 -37.38
C VAL A 414 -24.56 10.03 -37.12
N GLU A 415 -25.15 10.35 -35.97
CA GLU A 415 -25.43 11.75 -35.55
C GLU A 415 -24.15 12.60 -35.46
N LYS A 416 -23.05 12.01 -34.99
CA LYS A 416 -21.73 12.67 -34.94
C LYS A 416 -21.01 12.74 -36.29
N GLY A 417 -21.59 12.19 -37.36
CA GLY A 417 -20.99 12.15 -38.70
C GLY A 417 -19.76 11.27 -38.82
N ILE A 418 -19.50 10.39 -37.85
CA ILE A 418 -18.36 9.47 -37.84
C ILE A 418 -18.68 8.25 -38.72
N LEU A 419 -19.93 7.82 -38.74
CA LEU A 419 -20.42 6.70 -39.55
C LEU A 419 -21.38 7.20 -40.62
N GLN A 420 -21.18 6.84 -41.88
CA GLN A 420 -22.12 7.20 -42.93
C GLN A 420 -23.46 6.47 -42.71
N PRO A 421 -24.61 7.14 -42.89
CA PRO A 421 -25.89 6.47 -42.88
C PRO A 421 -25.88 5.42 -43.99
N SER A 422 -26.26 4.18 -43.66
CA SER A 422 -26.31 3.10 -44.64
C SER A 422 -27.24 3.51 -45.78
N LEU A 423 -26.69 3.78 -46.97
CA LEU A 423 -27.42 3.91 -48.22
C LEU A 423 -28.25 2.63 -48.39
N ARG A 424 -29.57 2.74 -48.24
CA ARG A 424 -30.50 1.68 -48.64
C ARG A 424 -30.39 1.57 -50.16
N GLY A 425 -29.77 0.50 -50.64
CA GLY A 425 -30.02 -0.08 -51.96
C GLY A 425 -31.23 -0.97 -51.91
#